data_AF-A0A920FJI0-F1
#
_entry.id   AF-A0A920FJI0-F1
#
_cell.length_a   1.000
_cell.length_b   1.000
_cell.length_c   1.000
_cell.angle_alpha   90.00
_cell.angle_beta   90.00
_cell.angle_gamma   90.00
#
_symmetry.space_group_name_H-M   'P 1'
#
loop_
_entity.id
_entity.type
_entity.pdbx_description
1 polymer ?
#
loop_
_entity_poly.entity_id
_entity_poly.type
_entity_poly.pdbx_seq_one_letter_code
_entity_poly.pdbx_strand_id
1 'polypeptide(L)'
;MEKKVSAVKKVVNQEVDLQKDLDKNLHVEEPILKENPNRFVLFPIQHADIWEMYKKQEASFWTAEELDLSPDLIDWESKLNDDERFFIKHVLAFLQLLTELLMKT
;
A
#
# COMPACT_ATOMS: atom_id res chain seq x y z
N MET A 1 42.99 -26.07 8.32
CA MET A 1 41.88 -25.26 7.76
C MET A 1 40.49 -25.81 8.10
N GLU A 2 40.38 -27.08 8.52
CA GLU A 2 39.09 -27.74 8.81
C GLU A 2 38.38 -27.25 10.09
N LYS A 3 39.12 -26.74 11.09
CA LYS A 3 38.53 -26.29 12.36
C LYS A 3 37.65 -25.03 12.22
N LYS A 4 37.91 -24.16 11.24
CA LYS A 4 37.10 -22.94 11.01
C LYS A 4 35.78 -23.26 10.31
N VAL A 5 35.74 -24.26 9.44
CA VAL A 5 34.54 -24.67 8.69
C VAL A 5 33.49 -25.29 9.63
N SER A 6 33.93 -26.02 10.67
CA SER A 6 33.02 -26.59 11.68
C SER A 6 32.40 -25.54 12.61
N ALA A 7 33.09 -24.43 12.87
CA ALA A 7 32.57 -23.34 13.69
C ALA A 7 31.51 -22.53 12.94
N VAL A 8 31.74 -22.27 11.64
CA VAL A 8 30.78 -21.57 10.78
C VAL A 8 29.52 -22.41 10.56
N LYS A 9 29.65 -23.73 10.38
CA LYS A 9 28.49 -24.65 10.30
C LYS A 9 27.65 -24.71 11.59
N LYS A 10 28.24 -24.40 12.74
CA LYS A 10 27.53 -24.44 14.03
C LYS A 10 26.65 -23.21 14.27
N VAL A 11 26.99 -22.07 13.67
CA VAL A 11 26.25 -20.80 13.82
C VAL A 11 24.98 -20.76 12.94
N VAL A 12 24.95 -21.52 11.84
CA VAL A 12 23.85 -21.46 10.84
C VAL A 12 22.64 -22.35 11.22
N ASN A 13 22.80 -23.31 12.14
CA ASN A 13 21.75 -24.30 12.49
C ASN A 13 21.10 -24.07 13.86
N GLN A 14 21.03 -22.83 14.35
CA GLN A 14 20.07 -22.52 15.42
C GLN A 14 18.78 -22.06 14.77
N GLU A 15 17.77 -22.94 14.76
CA GLU A 15 16.39 -22.53 14.57
C GLU A 15 16.07 -21.48 15.64
N VAL A 16 15.79 -20.25 15.21
CA VAL A 16 15.39 -19.16 16.10
C VAL A 16 13.98 -19.50 16.59
N ASP A 17 13.88 -19.98 17.82
CA ASP A 17 12.61 -20.25 18.48
C ASP A 17 12.02 -18.92 18.97
N LEU A 18 11.27 -18.27 18.06
CA LEU A 18 10.67 -16.95 18.26
C LEU A 18 9.84 -16.89 19.55
N GLN A 19 9.22 -18.00 19.99
CA GLN A 19 8.43 -18.03 21.21
C GLN A 19 9.26 -17.96 22.50
N LYS A 20 10.54 -18.34 22.43
CA LYS A 20 11.42 -18.50 23.60
C LYS A 20 12.34 -17.30 23.80
N ASP A 21 12.68 -16.61 22.71
CA ASP A 21 13.58 -15.45 22.72
C ASP A 21 12.83 -14.10 22.85
N LEU A 22 11.51 -14.09 22.69
CA LEU A 22 10.68 -12.90 22.88
C LEU A 22 10.17 -12.84 24.33
N ASP A 23 10.72 -11.92 25.13
CA ASP A 23 10.23 -11.59 26.46
C ASP A 23 8.73 -11.26 26.41
N LYS A 24 7.92 -11.95 27.21
CA LYS A 24 6.45 -11.79 27.29
C LYS A 24 5.98 -10.36 27.65
N ASN A 25 6.91 -9.50 28.06
CA ASN A 25 6.69 -8.10 28.44
C ASN A 25 7.33 -7.10 27.46
N LEU A 26 7.72 -7.52 26.25
CA LEU A 26 8.17 -6.61 25.21
C LEU A 26 6.98 -5.80 24.70
N HIS A 27 6.62 -4.74 25.42
CA HIS A 27 5.64 -3.78 24.97
C HIS A 27 6.28 -2.97 23.84
N VAL A 28 5.96 -3.32 22.60
CA VAL A 28 6.32 -2.50 21.43
C VAL A 28 5.44 -1.25 21.51
N GLU A 29 5.99 -0.15 22.03
CA GLU A 29 5.29 1.13 21.98
C GLU A 29 5.27 1.62 20.54
N GLU A 30 4.08 1.82 19.98
CA GLU A 30 3.88 2.29 18.61
C GLU A 30 3.85 3.83 18.58
N PRO A 31 4.90 4.52 18.10
CA PRO A 31 5.01 5.97 18.25
C PRO A 31 3.94 6.75 17.46
N ILE A 32 3.45 6.17 16.36
CA ILE A 32 2.44 6.77 15.47
C ILE A 32 1.04 6.79 16.12
N LEU A 33 0.75 5.82 16.99
CA LEU A 33 -0.56 5.69 17.64
C LEU A 33 -0.66 6.47 18.95
N LYS A 34 0.44 7.08 19.41
CA LYS A 34 0.45 7.91 20.63
C LYS A 34 -0.30 9.21 20.40
N GLU A 35 -1.15 9.59 21.35
CA GLU A 35 -1.86 10.86 21.32
C GLU A 35 -0.86 12.04 21.26
N ASN A 36 -1.06 12.94 20.29
CA ASN A 36 -0.23 14.11 20.09
C ASN A 36 -1.12 15.36 20.02
N PRO A 37 -1.02 16.30 20.99
CA PRO A 37 -1.81 17.54 20.96
C PRO A 37 -1.47 18.46 19.78
N ASN A 38 -0.30 18.28 19.17
CA ASN A 38 0.20 19.06 18.03
C ASN A 38 -0.01 18.34 16.68
N ARG A 39 -0.86 17.31 16.58
CA ARG A 39 -1.08 16.54 15.33
C ARG A 39 -1.51 17.39 14.12
N PHE A 40 -2.16 18.52 14.37
CA PHE A 40 -2.70 19.40 13.32
C PHE A 40 -1.74 20.50 12.86
N VAL A 41 -0.56 20.64 13.49
CA VAL A 41 0.48 21.58 13.02
C VAL A 41 1.49 20.82 12.17
N LEU A 42 1.81 21.37 11.00
CA LEU A 42 2.68 20.70 10.03
C LEU A 42 4.16 20.75 10.43
N PHE A 43 4.59 21.82 11.09
CA PHE A 43 5.98 22.04 11.44
C PHE A 43 6.22 21.85 12.94
N PRO A 44 7.38 21.27 13.33
CA PRO A 44 8.44 20.72 12.48
C PRO A 44 8.16 19.29 11.98
N ILE A 45 8.56 18.98 10.74
CA ILE A 45 8.38 17.66 10.11
C ILE A 45 9.21 16.61 10.87
N GLN A 46 8.54 15.57 11.41
CA GLN A 46 9.19 14.50 12.18
C GLN A 46 9.62 13.30 11.30
N HIS A 47 8.80 12.96 10.31
CA HIS A 47 8.98 11.81 9.42
C HIS A 47 9.17 12.27 7.98
N ALA A 48 10.43 12.45 7.57
CA ALA A 48 10.77 12.96 6.23
C ALA A 48 10.42 11.97 5.10
N ASP A 49 10.52 10.67 5.39
CA ASP A 49 10.13 9.56 4.53
C ASP A 49 8.62 9.56 4.20
N ILE A 50 7.77 9.71 5.23
CA ILE A 50 6.31 9.81 5.06
C ILE A 50 5.97 11.09 4.28
N TRP A 51 6.65 12.20 4.59
CA TRP A 51 6.45 13.47 3.91
C TRP A 51 6.82 13.40 2.42
N GLU A 52 7.90 12.72 2.06
CA GLU A 52 8.29 12.50 0.67
C GLU A 52 7.21 11.72 -0.09
N MET A 53 6.67 10.66 0.52
CA MET A 53 5.58 9.88 -0.08
C MET A 53 4.30 10.70 -0.26
N TYR A 54 3.96 11.54 0.72
CA TYR A 54 2.86 12.49 0.59
C TYR A 54 3.08 13.46 -0.58
N LYS A 55 4.28 14.05 -0.71
CA LYS A 55 4.59 14.95 -1.82
C LYS A 55 4.59 14.27 -3.18
N LYS A 56 4.99 13.01 -3.24
CA LYS A 56 4.88 12.19 -4.45
C LYS A 56 3.43 11.94 -4.85
N GLN A 57 2.56 11.65 -3.88
CA GLN A 57 1.12 11.51 -4.12
C GLN A 57 0.49 12.83 -4.57
N GLU A 58 0.82 13.95 -3.91
CA GLU A 58 0.33 15.29 -4.28
C GLU A 58 0.70 15.65 -5.72
N ALA A 59 1.92 15.30 -6.16
CA ALA A 59 2.37 15.50 -7.53
C ALA A 59 1.67 14.58 -8.56
N SER A 60 0.95 13.55 -8.11
CA SER A 60 0.23 12.58 -8.95
C SER A 60 -1.28 12.83 -8.99
N PHE A 61 -1.72 14.01 -8.54
CA PHE A 61 -3.12 14.39 -8.57
C PHE A 61 -3.56 14.74 -10.00
N TRP A 62 -4.73 14.25 -10.41
CA TRP A 62 -5.38 14.52 -11.70
C TRP A 62 -6.89 14.64 -11.48
N THR A 63 -7.57 15.43 -12.31
CA THR A 63 -9.04 15.56 -12.27
C THR A 63 -9.72 14.80 -13.40
N ALA A 64 -10.99 14.43 -13.21
CA ALA A 64 -11.74 13.65 -14.19
C ALA A 64 -11.88 14.37 -15.55
N GLU A 65 -11.87 15.70 -15.54
CA GLU A 65 -11.93 16.55 -16.73
C GLU A 65 -10.66 16.49 -17.59
N GLU A 66 -9.55 15.97 -17.06
CA GLU A 66 -8.31 15.76 -17.82
C GLU A 66 -8.41 14.57 -18.79
N LEU A 67 -9.45 13.72 -18.66
CA LEU A 67 -9.70 12.60 -19.56
C LEU A 67 -10.73 12.96 -20.64
N ASP A 68 -10.31 12.92 -21.91
CA ASP A 68 -11.22 13.03 -23.06
C ASP A 68 -11.85 11.66 -23.38
N LEU A 69 -13.15 11.51 -23.10
CA LEU A 69 -13.93 10.29 -23.36
C LEU A 69 -14.75 10.36 -24.66
N SER A 70 -14.62 11.44 -25.43
CA SER A 70 -15.34 11.60 -26.70
C SER A 70 -15.10 10.47 -27.70
N PRO A 71 -13.84 9.99 -27.93
CA PRO A 71 -13.59 8.90 -28.87
C PRO A 71 -14.10 7.55 -28.37
N ASP A 72 -14.12 7.32 -27.05
CA ASP A 72 -14.50 6.05 -26.44
C ASP A 72 -15.95 5.67 -26.76
N LEU A 73 -16.86 6.64 -26.91
CA LEU A 73 -18.25 6.38 -27.30
C LEU A 73 -18.38 5.72 -28.67
N ILE A 74 -17.56 6.15 -29.63
CA ILE A 74 -17.56 5.59 -30.98
C ILE A 74 -17.04 4.16 -30.96
N ASP A 75 -15.98 3.91 -30.20
CA ASP A 75 -15.38 2.58 -30.07
C ASP A 75 -16.30 1.61 -29.31
N TRP A 76 -17.04 2.12 -28.32
CA TRP A 76 -18.06 1.39 -27.58
C TRP A 76 -19.18 0.85 -28.46
N GLU A 77 -19.67 1.65 -29.40
CA GLU A 77 -20.78 1.27 -30.29
C GLU A 77 -20.33 0.50 -31.53
N SER A 78 -19.20 0.90 -32.13
CA SER A 78 -18.82 0.43 -33.46
C SER A 78 -17.79 -0.70 -33.48
N LYS A 79 -16.95 -0.85 -32.44
CA LYS A 79 -15.84 -1.82 -32.43
C LYS A 79 -16.06 -2.99 -31.48
N LEU A 80 -16.78 -2.78 -30.39
CA LEU A 80 -16.99 -3.80 -29.36
C LEU A 80 -18.23 -4.66 -29.66
N ASN A 81 -18.14 -5.95 -29.34
CA ASN A 81 -19.29 -6.87 -29.37
C ASN A 81 -20.07 -6.85 -28.04
N ASP A 82 -21.23 -7.50 -28.00
CA ASP A 82 -22.10 -7.51 -26.81
C ASP A 82 -21.46 -8.18 -25.59
N ASP A 83 -20.70 -9.26 -25.78
CA ASP A 83 -20.03 -9.99 -24.70
C ASP A 83 -18.87 -9.18 -24.10
N GLU A 84 -18.10 -8.48 -24.94
CA GLU A 84 -17.02 -7.59 -24.52
C GLU A 84 -17.57 -6.39 -23.73
N ARG A 85 -18.65 -5.78 -24.22
CA ARG A 85 -19.35 -4.71 -23.47
C ARG A 85 -19.88 -5.21 -22.15
N PHE A 86 -20.46 -6.42 -22.12
CA PHE A 86 -20.94 -7.03 -20.88
C PHE A 86 -19.79 -7.21 -19.88
N PHE A 87 -18.65 -7.74 -20.32
CA PHE A 87 -17.47 -7.90 -19.48
C PHE A 87 -16.95 -6.56 -18.93
N ILE A 88 -16.76 -5.56 -19.79
CA ILE A 88 -16.24 -4.24 -19.38
C ILE A 88 -17.20 -3.56 -18.39
N LYS A 89 -18.52 -3.65 -18.60
CA LYS A 89 -19.52 -3.14 -17.63
C LYS A 89 -19.36 -3.76 -16.25
N HIS A 90 -19.10 -5.07 -16.17
CA HIS A 90 -18.92 -5.75 -14.88
C HIS A 90 -17.62 -5.33 -14.19
N VAL A 91 -16.54 -5.16 -14.94
CA VAL A 91 -15.27 -4.67 -14.38
C VAL A 91 -15.44 -3.25 -13.83
N LEU A 92 -16.08 -2.34 -14.58
CA LEU A 92 -16.33 -0.97 -14.13
C LEU A 92 -17.23 -0.95 -12.88
N ALA A 93 -18.29 -1.76 -12.85
CA ALA A 93 -19.17 -1.87 -11.68
C ALA A 93 -18.42 -2.39 -10.44
N PHE A 94 -17.53 -3.37 -10.62
CA PHE A 94 -16.69 -3.89 -9.54
C PHE A 94 -15.72 -2.83 -9.02
N LEU A 95 -15.03 -2.10 -9.89
CA LEU A 95 -14.12 -1.03 -9.50
C LEU A 95 -14.84 0.08 -8.72
N GLN A 96 -16.04 0.47 -9.17
CA GLN A 96 -16.87 1.45 -8.46
C GLN A 96 -17.29 0.96 -7.06
N LEU A 97 -17.72 -0.31 -6.95
CA LEU A 97 -18.10 -0.89 -5.66
C LEU A 97 -16.91 -0.98 -4.70
N LEU A 98 -15.75 -1.38 -5.22
CA LEU A 98 -14.53 -1.54 -4.43
C LEU A 98 -14.05 -0.19 -3.88
N THR A 99 -14.05 0.87 -4.69
CA THR A 99 -13.64 2.21 -4.24
C THR A 99 -14.61 2.76 -3.20
N GLU A 100 -15.91 2.56 -3.37
CA GLU A 100 -16.90 3.01 -2.37
C GLU A 100 -16.72 2.29 -1.01
N LEU A 101 -16.46 0.98 -1.02
CA LEU A 101 -16.23 0.22 0.21
C LEU A 101 -14.99 0.71 0.96
N LEU A 102 -13.90 0.95 0.23
CA LEU A 102 -12.62 1.38 0.81
C LEU A 102 -12.70 2.81 1.39
N MET A 103 -13.52 3.69 0.81
CA MET A 103 -13.69 5.06 1.31
C MET A 103 -14.66 5.18 2.50
N LYS A 104 -15.45 4.14 2.80
CA LYS A 104 -16.49 4.16 3.86
C LYS A 104 -16.02 3.70 5.24
N THR A 105 -14.77 3.30 5.38
CA THR A 105 -14.14 2.90 6.66
C THR A 105 -13.09 3.90 7.08
#